data_AF-A0A5C8LHX9-F1
#
_entry.id   AF-A0A5C8LHX9-F1
#
_cell.length_a   1.000
_cell.length_b   1.000
_cell.length_c   1.000
_cell.angle_alpha   90.00
_cell.angle_beta   90.00
_cell.angle_gamma   90.00
#
_symmetry.space_group_name_H-M   'P 1'
#
loop_
_entity.id
_entity.type
_entity.pdbx_description
1 polymer ?
#
loop_
_entity_poly.entity_id
_entity_poly.type
_entity_poly.pdbx_seq_one_letter_code
_entity_poly.pdbx_strand_id
1 'polypeptide(L)'
;MKLTIIFLSFLLSLTIHGQSLCYENSKGEYWPFDSKEKNIYSLNGEYSFIYIKDSVEINNQFYVTRVKKHKNGKIVKSYFRNENGSIYYYDEKTNSKSLILPSNIKKGEKWESADKKWEYKITDLDATLETPYCELKNLLEIENLNKESKKRYQSFYKKGVGFVGLNVEGKPFSFIEPNGKVEQKDFIAIGCKNVKGDKQRKACTNKKIIDFIKNNFKNPTPDIHGKVLYEIIIDTTGKVTNVKVKESEGVSKQQIKSGLKTLKKLPRFIPAYSGDKPVRVLFSIPLTF
;
A
#
# COMPACT_ATOMS: atom_id res chain seq x y z
N MET A 1 -17.44 -37.27 -12.68
CA MET A 1 -16.32 -36.37 -12.32
C MET A 1 -16.63 -35.62 -11.02
N LYS A 2 -16.07 -36.06 -9.88
CA LYS A 2 -16.14 -35.31 -8.61
C LYS A 2 -14.94 -34.36 -8.57
N LEU A 3 -15.20 -33.05 -8.61
CA LEU A 3 -14.17 -32.01 -8.66
C LEU A 3 -14.07 -31.40 -7.26
N THR A 4 -13.02 -31.73 -6.50
CA THR A 4 -12.75 -31.16 -5.18
C THR A 4 -11.74 -30.03 -5.35
N ILE A 5 -12.11 -28.80 -4.99
CA ILE A 5 -11.30 -27.59 -5.19
C ILE A 5 -11.06 -26.88 -3.85
N ILE A 6 -9.81 -26.55 -3.56
CA ILE A 6 -9.39 -25.69 -2.44
C ILE A 6 -8.84 -24.39 -3.04
N PHE A 7 -9.35 -23.23 -2.60
CA PHE A 7 -8.99 -21.91 -3.13
C PHE A 7 -8.19 -21.09 -2.10
N LEU A 8 -7.02 -20.58 -2.50
CA LEU A 8 -6.23 -19.57 -1.78
C LEU A 8 -6.17 -18.29 -2.64
N SER A 9 -6.57 -17.15 -2.08
CA SER A 9 -6.55 -15.83 -2.74
C SER A 9 -5.59 -14.91 -1.98
N PHE A 10 -4.62 -14.32 -2.69
CA PHE A 10 -3.76 -13.27 -2.17
C PHE A 10 -4.08 -11.96 -2.92
N LEU A 11 -4.51 -10.94 -2.18
CA LEU A 11 -4.92 -9.63 -2.70
C LEU A 11 -3.71 -8.70 -2.74
N LEU A 12 -3.36 -8.17 -3.91
CA LEU A 12 -2.39 -7.10 -4.06
C LEU A 12 -3.14 -5.76 -4.04
N SER A 13 -3.03 -5.00 -2.96
CA SER A 13 -3.79 -3.77 -2.74
C SER A 13 -3.18 -2.57 -3.47
N LEU A 14 -4.04 -1.76 -4.12
CA LEU A 14 -3.78 -0.36 -4.45
C LEU A 14 -5.05 0.49 -4.32
N THR A 15 -4.99 1.38 -3.32
CA THR A 15 -5.77 2.61 -3.07
C THR A 15 -7.26 2.47 -2.61
N ILE A 16 -7.83 3.40 -1.83
CA ILE A 16 -9.18 3.34 -1.19
C ILE A 16 -10.00 4.58 -1.60
N HIS A 17 -11.33 4.48 -1.72
CA HIS A 17 -12.30 5.58 -1.55
C HIS A 17 -13.45 5.07 -0.64
N GLY A 18 -14.30 5.95 -0.09
CA GLY A 18 -15.56 5.61 0.60
C GLY A 18 -15.54 5.50 2.13
N GLN A 19 -14.38 5.28 2.72
CA GLN A 19 -14.12 5.55 4.13
C GLN A 19 -12.96 6.53 4.15
N SER A 20 -13.01 7.59 4.97
CA SER A 20 -11.91 8.56 5.09
C SER A 20 -10.70 8.00 5.86
N LEU A 21 -10.32 6.76 5.54
CA LEU A 21 -9.15 6.05 6.06
C LEU A 21 -7.86 6.67 5.54
N CYS A 22 -7.92 7.30 4.35
CA CYS A 22 -6.79 7.95 3.70
C CYS A 22 -6.63 9.42 4.10
N TYR A 23 -7.14 9.78 5.28
CA TYR A 23 -7.00 11.11 5.87
C TYR A 23 -7.58 12.24 5.01
N GLU A 24 -8.46 11.97 4.05
CA GLU A 24 -8.96 12.96 3.07
C GLU A 24 -9.50 14.23 3.72
N ASN A 25 -10.14 14.09 4.89
CA ASN A 25 -10.76 15.16 5.65
C ASN A 25 -9.86 15.77 6.75
N SER A 26 -8.59 15.40 6.83
CA SER A 26 -7.68 15.92 7.85
C SER A 26 -7.39 17.41 7.64
N LYS A 27 -7.44 18.18 8.73
CA LYS A 27 -7.20 19.63 8.77
C LYS A 27 -6.21 19.95 9.87
N GLY A 28 -5.49 21.06 9.74
CA GLY A 28 -4.51 21.53 10.74
C GLY A 28 -3.15 21.84 10.11
N GLU A 29 -2.10 21.71 10.90
CA GLU A 29 -0.72 22.01 10.48
C GLU A 29 -0.07 20.83 9.75
N TYR A 30 1.01 21.09 9.01
CA TYR A 30 1.84 20.05 8.38
C TYR A 30 2.78 19.34 9.37
N TRP A 31 2.84 19.80 10.62
CA TRP A 31 3.64 19.15 11.68
C TRP A 31 2.91 19.16 13.02
N PRO A 32 1.76 18.45 13.13
CA PRO A 32 1.03 18.39 14.38
C PRO A 32 1.83 17.56 15.40
N PHE A 33 2.11 18.15 16.56
CA PHE A 33 2.59 17.43 17.75
C PHE A 33 1.45 16.68 18.45
N ASP A 34 0.66 15.92 17.67
CA ASP A 34 -0.44 15.13 18.21
C ASP A 34 0.06 13.84 18.88
N SER A 35 -0.71 13.39 19.87
CA SER A 35 -0.46 12.13 20.58
C SER A 35 -1.13 10.94 19.92
N LYS A 36 -1.31 10.95 18.58
CA LYS A 36 -1.85 9.82 17.83
C LYS A 36 -0.70 9.04 17.21
N GLU A 37 -0.66 7.73 17.48
CA GLU A 37 0.33 6.85 16.89
C GLU A 37 0.07 6.70 15.38
N LYS A 38 1.13 6.87 14.59
CA LYS A 38 1.11 6.82 13.12
C LYS A 38 1.94 5.63 12.67
N ASN A 39 1.31 4.67 12.01
CA ASN A 39 1.97 3.48 11.47
C ASN A 39 2.48 3.77 10.06
N ILE A 40 3.73 3.42 9.81
CA ILE A 40 4.43 3.65 8.56
C ILE A 40 4.97 2.31 8.04
N TYR A 41 4.55 1.97 6.82
CA TYR A 41 5.23 0.96 6.03
C TYR A 41 6.53 1.56 5.47
N SER A 42 7.60 0.77 5.44
CA SER A 42 8.88 1.13 4.86
C SER A 42 9.55 -0.10 4.28
N LEU A 43 10.29 0.06 3.18
CA LEU A 43 11.06 -1.03 2.58
C LEU A 43 12.09 -1.65 3.55
N ASN A 44 12.55 -0.89 4.55
CA ASN A 44 13.47 -1.36 5.59
C ASN A 44 12.77 -1.90 6.85
N GLY A 45 11.46 -2.14 6.77
CA GLY A 45 10.64 -2.63 7.87
C GLY A 45 9.73 -1.58 8.47
N GLU A 46 8.53 -2.04 8.84
CA GLU A 46 7.46 -1.26 9.44
C GLU A 46 7.89 -0.63 10.77
N TYR A 47 7.38 0.58 11.02
CA TYR A 47 7.55 1.28 12.28
C TYR A 47 6.33 2.15 12.57
N SER A 48 6.12 2.48 13.83
CA SER A 48 5.20 3.53 14.25
C SER A 48 5.96 4.73 14.80
N PHE A 49 5.32 5.89 14.84
CA PHE A 49 5.80 6.99 15.68
C PHE A 49 4.66 7.73 16.38
N ILE A 50 4.99 8.33 17.52
CA ILE A 50 4.08 9.16 18.33
C ILE A 50 4.86 10.32 18.94
N TYR A 51 4.22 11.47 19.15
CA TYR A 51 4.77 12.55 19.97
C TYR A 51 4.30 12.40 21.42
N ILE A 52 5.24 12.48 22.35
CA ILE A 52 4.96 12.53 23.78
C ILE A 52 4.66 13.98 24.16
N LYS A 53 3.62 14.19 24.99
CA LYS A 53 3.20 15.53 25.40
C LYS A 53 4.23 16.24 26.28
N ASP A 54 4.93 15.49 27.11
CA ASP A 54 5.97 16.04 27.98
C ASP A 54 7.16 16.53 27.15
N SER A 55 7.61 17.73 27.44
CA SER A 55 8.80 18.31 26.84
C SER A 55 10.06 17.91 27.62
N VAL A 56 11.19 17.82 26.90
CA VAL A 56 12.52 17.69 27.50
C VAL A 56 13.28 19.01 27.33
N GLU A 57 14.04 19.40 28.36
CA GLU A 57 14.92 20.56 28.27
C GLU A 57 16.29 20.15 27.74
N ILE A 58 16.76 20.85 26.71
CA ILE A 58 18.06 20.66 26.07
C ILE A 58 18.63 22.04 25.77
N ASN A 59 19.81 22.38 26.29
CA ASN A 59 20.46 23.69 26.10
C ASN A 59 19.51 24.88 26.37
N ASN A 60 18.80 24.84 27.51
CA ASN A 60 17.82 25.84 27.96
C ASN A 60 16.63 26.04 26.99
N GLN A 61 16.30 25.01 26.23
CA GLN A 61 15.22 25.00 25.25
C GLN A 61 14.38 23.74 25.40
N PHE A 62 13.06 23.89 25.33
CA PHE A 62 12.13 22.76 25.45
C PHE A 62 11.81 22.14 24.11
N TYR A 63 11.90 20.81 24.03
CA TYR A 63 11.62 20.02 22.84
C TYR A 63 10.56 18.95 23.12
N VAL A 64 9.69 18.73 22.15
CA VAL A 64 8.74 17.62 22.10
C VAL A 64 9.46 16.37 21.62
N THR A 65 9.31 15.27 22.34
CA THR A 65 9.92 13.99 21.98
C THR A 65 9.04 13.22 21.00
N ARG A 66 9.58 12.88 19.83
CA ARG A 66 9.02 11.85 18.95
C ARG A 66 9.64 10.50 19.30
N VAL A 67 8.81 9.51 19.58
CA VAL A 67 9.24 8.12 19.78
C VAL A 67 8.89 7.34 18.53
N LYS A 68 9.91 6.79 17.86
CA LYS A 68 9.77 5.86 16.74
C LYS A 68 9.98 4.44 17.24
N LYS A 69 9.00 3.55 17.05
CA LYS A 69 9.05 2.15 17.45
C LYS A 69 9.11 1.27 16.21
N HIS A 70 10.18 0.50 16.06
CA HIS A 70 10.31 -0.48 14.97
C HIS A 70 9.66 -1.80 15.37
N LYS A 71 9.19 -2.58 14.38
CA LYS A 71 8.56 -3.90 14.60
C LYS A 71 9.44 -4.90 15.35
N ASN A 72 10.77 -4.77 15.27
CA ASN A 72 11.73 -5.58 16.02
C ASN A 72 11.92 -5.13 17.49
N GLY A 73 11.12 -4.18 17.99
CA GLY A 73 11.20 -3.64 19.34
C GLY A 73 12.21 -2.49 19.51
N LYS A 74 13.02 -2.15 18.50
CA LYS A 74 13.95 -1.03 18.59
C LYS A 74 13.19 0.29 18.71
N ILE A 75 13.57 1.11 19.69
CA ILE A 75 13.03 2.44 19.92
C ILE A 75 14.08 3.50 19.57
N VAL A 76 13.68 4.54 18.85
CA VAL A 76 14.51 5.71 18.53
C VAL A 76 13.76 6.97 18.95
N LYS A 77 14.41 7.82 19.74
CA LYS A 77 13.89 9.13 20.13
C LYS A 77 14.43 10.22 19.20
N SER A 78 13.65 11.26 19.00
CA SER A 78 14.05 12.45 18.24
C SER A 78 13.34 13.66 18.83
N TYR A 79 14.01 14.81 18.84
CA TYR A 79 13.54 15.99 19.58
C TYR A 79 13.22 17.12 18.61
N PHE A 80 12.01 17.66 18.73
CA PHE A 80 11.49 18.67 17.84
C PHE A 80 10.94 19.86 18.61
N ARG A 81 10.99 21.04 18.01
CA ARG A 81 10.45 22.25 18.62
C ARG A 81 9.72 23.09 17.56
N ASN A 82 8.59 23.67 17.93
CA ASN A 82 7.97 24.75 17.17
C ASN A 82 8.41 26.09 17.80
N GLU A 83 8.99 26.95 16.98
CA GLU A 83 9.31 28.34 17.32
C GLU A 83 8.64 29.23 16.27
N ASN A 84 7.57 29.92 16.66
CA ASN A 84 6.83 30.85 15.80
C ASN A 84 6.38 30.23 14.46
N GLY A 85 5.92 28.98 14.50
CA GLY A 85 5.45 28.20 13.34
C GLY A 85 6.55 27.48 12.57
N SER A 86 7.82 27.77 12.82
CA SER A 86 8.95 27.04 12.24
C SER A 86 9.27 25.81 13.09
N ILE A 87 9.50 24.68 12.44
CA ILE A 87 9.84 23.42 13.11
C ILE A 87 11.34 23.20 13.04
N TYR A 88 11.92 22.93 14.19
CA TYR A 88 13.32 22.61 14.37
C TYR A 88 13.50 21.18 14.88
N TYR A 89 14.56 20.53 14.41
CA TYR A 89 15.08 19.26 14.92
C TYR A 89 16.38 19.51 15.67
N TYR A 90 16.53 18.88 16.84
CA TYR A 90 17.80 18.88 17.56
C TYR A 90 18.63 17.66 17.18
N ASP A 91 19.80 17.90 16.60
CA ASP A 91 20.78 16.88 16.24
C ASP A 91 21.75 16.69 17.41
N GLU A 92 21.62 15.54 18.09
CA GLU A 92 22.43 15.19 19.25
C GLU A 92 23.91 14.98 18.92
N LYS A 93 24.25 14.62 17.67
CA LYS A 93 25.63 14.33 17.27
C LYS A 93 26.44 15.61 17.07
N THR A 94 25.79 16.62 16.52
CA THR A 94 26.38 17.92 16.23
C THR A 94 26.07 18.96 17.30
N ASN A 95 25.25 18.62 18.30
CA ASN A 95 24.74 19.53 19.32
C ASN A 95 24.12 20.80 18.70
N SER A 96 23.35 20.62 17.62
CA SER A 96 22.86 21.73 16.80
C SER A 96 21.35 21.68 16.57
N LYS A 97 20.76 22.86 16.43
CA LYS A 97 19.34 23.04 16.11
C LYS A 97 19.20 23.31 14.61
N SER A 98 18.61 22.38 13.87
CA SER A 98 18.41 22.48 12.42
C SER A 98 16.95 22.78 12.07
N LEU A 99 16.72 23.75 11.18
CA LEU A 99 15.41 24.01 10.61
C LEU A 99 15.00 22.85 9.70
N ILE A 100 13.80 22.30 9.92
CA ILE A 100 13.27 21.20 9.09
C ILE A 100 11.97 21.58 8.36
N LEU A 101 11.28 22.61 8.81
CA LEU A 101 10.10 23.16 8.15
C LEU A 101 9.97 24.65 8.49
N PRO A 102 10.11 25.58 7.53
CA PRO A 102 9.90 27.00 7.79
C PRO A 102 8.42 27.32 8.05
N SER A 103 8.13 28.36 8.83
CA SER A 103 6.77 28.87 9.02
C SER A 103 6.16 29.43 7.73
N ASN A 104 6.98 30.05 6.88
CA ASN A 104 6.56 30.55 5.58
C ASN A 104 6.58 29.43 4.53
N ILE A 105 5.45 28.71 4.42
CA ILE A 105 5.29 27.61 3.47
C ILE A 105 4.96 28.16 2.09
N LYS A 106 5.99 28.26 1.23
CA LYS A 106 5.87 28.73 -0.15
C LYS A 106 6.67 27.83 -1.10
N LYS A 107 6.08 27.51 -2.26
CA LYS A 107 6.77 26.77 -3.33
C LYS A 107 8.04 27.52 -3.75
N GLY A 108 9.16 26.80 -3.82
CA GLY A 108 10.48 27.32 -4.16
C GLY A 108 11.34 27.75 -2.97
N GLU A 109 10.77 27.85 -1.76
CA GLU A 109 11.54 28.15 -0.54
C GLU A 109 12.64 27.12 -0.30
N LYS A 110 13.82 27.59 0.13
CA LYS A 110 15.02 26.76 0.35
C LYS A 110 15.69 27.06 1.67
N TRP A 111 16.19 26.03 2.34
CA TRP A 111 16.99 26.16 3.55
C TRP A 111 17.96 24.99 3.69
N GLU A 112 18.84 25.07 4.68
CA GLU A 112 19.84 24.04 4.97
C GLU A 112 19.77 23.60 6.43
N SER A 113 20.25 22.39 6.71
CA SER A 113 20.54 21.98 8.08
C SER A 113 21.68 22.83 8.66
N ALA A 114 21.77 22.91 9.99
CA ALA A 114 22.79 23.70 10.67
C ALA A 114 24.23 23.25 10.32
N ASP A 115 24.41 21.94 10.11
CA ASP A 115 25.68 21.34 9.67
C ASP A 115 25.94 21.47 8.15
N LYS A 116 25.04 22.11 7.41
CA LYS A 116 25.05 22.30 5.95
C LYS A 116 25.08 21.01 5.13
N LYS A 117 24.85 19.83 5.74
CA LYS A 117 24.85 18.54 5.04
C LYS A 117 23.58 18.29 4.25
N TRP A 118 22.48 18.92 4.63
CA TRP A 118 21.18 18.79 3.97
C TRP A 118 20.75 20.12 3.37
N GLU A 119 20.29 20.07 2.12
CA GLU A 119 19.52 21.14 1.48
C GLU A 119 18.06 20.69 1.38
N TYR A 120 17.15 21.61 1.66
CA TYR A 120 15.72 21.39 1.58
C TYR A 120 15.09 22.38 0.60
N LYS A 121 14.06 21.94 -0.11
CA LYS A 121 13.28 22.80 -1.00
C LYS A 121 11.82 22.40 -1.00
N ILE A 122 10.91 23.36 -0.80
CA ILE A 122 9.49 23.12 -1.04
C ILE A 122 9.27 23.04 -2.55
N THR A 123 8.90 21.86 -3.05
CA THR A 123 8.70 21.61 -4.48
C THR A 123 7.24 21.71 -4.88
N ASP A 124 6.32 21.34 -4.00
CA ASP A 124 4.88 21.44 -4.26
C ASP A 124 4.04 21.61 -2.99
N LEU A 125 2.86 22.20 -3.13
CA LEU A 125 1.85 22.37 -2.08
C LEU A 125 0.56 21.58 -2.37
N ASP A 126 0.43 21.01 -3.57
CA ASP A 126 -0.68 20.16 -3.99
C ASP A 126 -0.16 18.83 -4.57
N ALA A 127 0.90 18.28 -3.96
CA ALA A 127 1.44 17.00 -4.38
C ALA A 127 0.46 15.86 -4.10
N THR A 128 0.63 14.78 -4.87
CA THR A 128 -0.06 13.50 -4.68
C THR A 128 0.95 12.38 -4.44
N LEU A 129 0.67 11.52 -3.46
CA LEU A 129 1.45 10.32 -3.18
C LEU A 129 0.55 9.09 -3.30
N GLU A 130 0.88 8.22 -4.25
CA GLU A 130 0.25 6.91 -4.40
C GLU A 130 0.91 5.89 -3.46
N THR A 131 0.09 5.20 -2.67
CA THR A 131 0.49 4.11 -1.77
C THR A 131 -0.37 2.88 -2.06
N PRO A 132 0.02 1.65 -1.68
CA PRO A 132 -0.82 0.44 -1.80
C PRO A 132 -2.23 0.55 -1.20
N TYR A 133 -2.50 1.56 -0.39
CA TYR A 133 -3.80 1.72 0.26
C TYR A 133 -4.43 3.08 0.02
N CYS A 134 -3.68 4.12 -0.32
CA CYS A 134 -4.20 5.47 -0.41
C CYS A 134 -3.60 6.27 -1.57
N GLU A 135 -4.43 7.07 -2.24
CA GLU A 135 -3.97 8.14 -3.12
C GLU A 135 -4.08 9.42 -2.30
N LEU A 136 -2.98 9.80 -1.65
CA LEU A 136 -2.95 10.92 -0.74
C LEU A 136 -2.77 12.22 -1.53
N LYS A 137 -3.75 13.12 -1.45
CA LYS A 137 -3.77 14.41 -2.17
C LYS A 137 -3.62 15.61 -1.23
N ASN A 138 -3.37 16.78 -1.81
CA ASN A 138 -3.19 18.05 -1.13
C ASN A 138 -2.00 17.98 -0.15
N LEU A 139 -0.86 17.48 -0.64
CA LEU A 139 0.34 17.28 0.17
C LEU A 139 1.35 18.41 -0.04
N LEU A 140 2.02 18.77 1.05
CA LEU A 140 3.27 19.50 0.99
C LEU A 140 4.38 18.53 0.61
N GLU A 141 5.10 18.81 -0.48
CA GLU A 141 6.29 18.08 -0.90
C GLU A 141 7.55 18.90 -0.63
N ILE A 142 8.52 18.27 0.04
CA ILE A 142 9.84 18.82 0.32
C ILE A 142 10.88 17.89 -0.29
N GLU A 143 11.66 18.40 -1.24
CA GLU A 143 12.91 17.76 -1.68
C GLU A 143 13.96 17.94 -0.58
N ASN A 144 14.66 16.87 -0.24
CA ASN A 144 15.76 16.84 0.71
C ASN A 144 16.96 16.23 -0.01
N LEU A 145 18.05 17.00 -0.14
CA LEU A 145 19.29 16.58 -0.76
C LEU A 145 20.35 16.39 0.30
N ASN A 146 20.86 15.17 0.44
CA ASN A 146 22.05 14.92 1.22
C ASN A 146 23.28 15.30 0.38
N LYS A 147 23.99 16.37 0.75
CA LYS A 147 25.09 16.92 -0.05
C LYS A 147 26.33 16.03 -0.10
N GLU A 148 26.54 15.17 0.89
CA GLU A 148 27.67 14.24 0.96
C GLU A 148 27.43 13.04 0.04
N SER A 149 26.34 12.31 0.24
CA SER A 149 25.99 11.11 -0.54
C SER A 149 25.35 11.41 -1.90
N LYS A 150 24.98 12.68 -2.15
CA LYS A 150 24.21 13.14 -3.32
C LYS A 150 22.82 12.51 -3.47
N LYS A 151 22.33 11.81 -2.45
CA LYS A 151 21.02 11.17 -2.46
C LYS A 151 19.89 12.19 -2.31
N ARG A 152 18.84 12.02 -3.11
CA ARG A 152 17.61 12.82 -3.11
C ARG A 152 16.47 12.05 -2.47
N TYR A 153 15.73 12.78 -1.65
CA TYR A 153 14.56 12.30 -0.93
C TYR A 153 13.41 13.27 -1.17
N GLN A 154 12.19 12.77 -1.30
CA GLN A 154 10.99 13.59 -1.36
C GLN A 154 10.10 13.23 -0.19
N SER A 155 9.98 14.14 0.77
CA SER A 155 9.15 13.97 1.96
C SER A 155 7.79 14.60 1.72
N PHE A 156 6.74 13.87 2.06
CA PHE A 156 5.36 14.31 1.87
C PHE A 156 4.66 14.52 3.21
N TYR A 157 3.96 15.63 3.34
CA TYR A 157 3.25 16.01 4.56
C TYR A 157 1.79 16.37 4.27
N LYS A 158 0.89 15.95 5.15
CA LYS A 158 -0.55 16.25 5.07
C LYS A 158 -1.00 17.05 6.29
N LYS A 159 -1.79 18.10 6.05
CA LYS A 159 -2.38 18.92 7.12
C LYS A 159 -3.18 18.06 8.10
N GLY A 160 -2.93 18.21 9.40
CA GLY A 160 -3.57 17.44 10.46
C GLY A 160 -3.05 16.01 10.65
N VAL A 161 -2.06 15.58 9.85
CA VAL A 161 -1.43 14.25 9.96
C VAL A 161 0.07 14.36 10.16
N GLY A 162 0.72 15.29 9.48
CA GLY A 162 2.18 15.39 9.45
C GLY A 162 2.78 14.56 8.32
N PHE A 163 3.91 13.92 8.59
CA PHE A 163 4.61 13.06 7.64
C PHE A 163 3.72 11.90 7.18
N VAL A 164 3.55 11.75 5.86
CA VAL A 164 2.76 10.67 5.25
C VAL A 164 3.53 9.80 4.28
N GLY A 165 4.75 10.18 3.89
CA GLY A 165 5.59 9.32 3.08
C GLY A 165 6.90 9.93 2.62
N LEU A 166 7.72 9.06 2.02
CA LEU A 166 9.06 9.36 1.54
C LEU A 166 9.29 8.61 0.23
N ASN A 167 9.75 9.32 -0.79
CA ASN A 167 10.42 8.71 -1.93
C ASN A 167 11.94 8.86 -1.78
N VAL A 168 12.67 7.89 -2.31
CA VAL A 168 14.13 7.92 -2.43
C VAL A 168 14.47 7.74 -3.91
N GLU A 169 15.21 8.68 -4.50
CA GLU A 169 15.55 8.66 -5.93
C GLU A 169 14.30 8.46 -6.83
N GLY A 170 13.22 9.18 -6.53
CA GLY A 170 11.96 9.12 -7.27
C GLY A 170 11.12 7.85 -7.06
N LYS A 171 11.56 6.91 -6.21
CA LYS A 171 10.83 5.66 -5.93
C LYS A 171 10.18 5.69 -4.54
N PRO A 172 8.93 5.22 -4.38
CA PRO A 172 8.31 5.06 -3.07
C PRO A 172 9.18 4.22 -2.13
N PHE A 173 9.45 4.75 -0.94
CA PHE A 173 10.29 4.10 0.07
C PHE A 173 9.55 3.85 1.37
N SER A 174 8.73 4.81 1.81
CA SER A 174 7.87 4.64 2.98
C SER A 174 6.59 5.44 2.86
N PHE A 175 5.51 4.98 3.48
CA PHE A 175 4.21 5.66 3.47
C PHE A 175 3.38 5.30 4.69
N ILE A 176 2.49 6.21 5.07
CA ILE A 176 1.56 6.02 6.17
C ILE A 176 0.51 4.96 5.84
N GLU A 177 0.18 4.14 6.82
CA GLU A 177 -0.91 3.19 6.76
C GLU A 177 -2.27 3.91 6.91
N PRO A 178 -3.37 3.33 6.40
CA PRO A 178 -4.70 3.92 6.57
C PRO A 178 -5.12 4.01 8.05
N ASN A 179 -5.93 5.01 8.37
CA ASN A 179 -6.50 5.23 9.70
C ASN A 179 -7.67 4.25 10.00
N GLY A 180 -7.39 2.95 9.95
CA GLY A 180 -8.36 1.89 10.19
C GLY A 180 -8.19 0.69 9.27
N LYS A 181 -9.04 -0.31 9.45
CA LYS A 181 -9.01 -1.54 8.63
C LYS A 181 -9.61 -1.27 7.25
N VAL A 182 -8.86 -1.63 6.21
CA VAL A 182 -9.33 -1.57 4.84
C VAL A 182 -10.26 -2.74 4.56
N GLU A 183 -11.51 -2.47 4.20
CA GLU A 183 -12.46 -3.51 3.79
C GLU A 183 -11.95 -4.23 2.53
N GLN A 184 -12.00 -5.55 2.48
CA GLN A 184 -11.62 -6.34 1.30
C GLN A 184 -12.85 -7.03 0.73
N LYS A 185 -13.15 -6.80 -0.54
CA LYS A 185 -14.25 -7.44 -1.28
C LYS A 185 -13.65 -8.33 -2.36
N ASP A 186 -13.94 -9.62 -2.30
CA ASP A 186 -13.54 -10.57 -3.35
C ASP A 186 -14.21 -10.23 -4.70
N PHE A 187 -13.60 -10.68 -5.81
CA PHE A 187 -14.20 -10.57 -7.14
C PHE A 187 -15.46 -11.43 -7.24
N ILE A 188 -16.41 -11.02 -8.09
CA ILE A 188 -17.74 -11.64 -8.17
C ILE A 188 -18.03 -12.04 -9.61
N ALA A 189 -18.46 -13.29 -9.84
CA ALA A 189 -18.94 -13.69 -11.16
C ALA A 189 -20.25 -12.97 -11.53
N ILE A 190 -20.45 -12.67 -12.82
CA ILE A 190 -21.70 -12.08 -13.30
C ILE A 190 -22.89 -12.97 -12.91
N GLY A 191 -23.94 -12.35 -12.37
CA GLY A 191 -25.11 -13.02 -11.81
C GLY A 191 -25.02 -13.37 -10.32
N CYS A 192 -23.87 -13.16 -9.66
CA CYS A 192 -23.71 -13.40 -8.21
C CYS A 192 -23.76 -12.13 -7.36
N LYS A 193 -23.86 -10.93 -7.96
CA LYS A 193 -23.82 -9.63 -7.25
C LYS A 193 -24.82 -9.52 -6.10
N ASN A 194 -26.05 -9.96 -6.33
CA ASN A 194 -27.16 -9.78 -5.39
C ASN A 194 -27.27 -10.90 -4.34
N VAL A 195 -26.31 -11.85 -4.33
CA VAL A 195 -26.26 -12.90 -3.30
C VAL A 195 -25.86 -12.27 -1.97
N LYS A 196 -26.69 -12.46 -0.94
CA LYS A 196 -26.45 -11.98 0.42
C LYS A 196 -25.45 -12.88 1.15
N GLY A 197 -24.51 -12.26 1.86
CA GLY A 197 -23.45 -12.94 2.60
C GLY A 197 -22.23 -13.29 1.75
N ASP A 198 -21.04 -12.95 2.25
CA ASP A 198 -19.80 -13.08 1.46
C ASP A 198 -19.45 -14.55 1.18
N LYS A 199 -19.72 -15.45 2.14
CA LYS A 199 -19.51 -16.90 1.96
C LYS A 199 -20.38 -17.45 0.83
N GLN A 200 -21.67 -17.08 0.79
CA GLN A 200 -22.61 -17.52 -0.23
C GLN A 200 -22.28 -16.90 -1.59
N ARG A 201 -21.88 -15.63 -1.61
CA ARG A 201 -21.44 -14.95 -2.84
C ARG A 201 -20.20 -15.59 -3.43
N LYS A 202 -19.21 -15.93 -2.60
CA LYS A 202 -18.01 -16.69 -2.99
C LYS A 202 -18.36 -18.06 -3.54
N ALA A 203 -19.27 -18.78 -2.89
CA ALA A 203 -19.76 -20.07 -3.38
C ALA A 203 -20.45 -19.94 -4.75
N CYS A 204 -21.27 -18.91 -4.96
CA CYS A 204 -21.88 -18.60 -6.25
C CYS A 204 -20.82 -18.31 -7.34
N THR A 205 -19.83 -17.47 -7.04
CA THR A 205 -18.73 -17.16 -7.96
C THR A 205 -17.97 -18.41 -8.35
N ASN A 206 -17.57 -19.24 -7.38
CA ASN A 206 -16.87 -20.49 -7.63
C ASN A 206 -17.71 -21.44 -8.48
N LYS A 207 -19.02 -21.54 -8.21
CA LYS A 207 -19.94 -22.34 -9.00
C LYS A 207 -20.00 -21.86 -10.46
N LYS A 208 -20.08 -20.56 -10.71
CA LYS A 208 -20.08 -20.01 -12.08
C LYS A 208 -18.79 -20.32 -12.85
N ILE A 209 -17.64 -20.26 -12.18
CA ILE A 209 -16.35 -20.65 -12.77
C ILE A 209 -16.35 -22.13 -13.13
N ILE A 210 -16.78 -22.99 -12.20
CA ILE A 210 -16.86 -24.45 -12.41
C ILE A 210 -17.80 -24.77 -13.57
N ASP A 211 -19.00 -24.17 -13.59
CA ASP A 211 -20.00 -24.40 -14.62
C ASP A 211 -19.49 -23.93 -16.00
N PHE A 212 -18.78 -22.79 -16.06
CA PHE A 212 -18.13 -22.34 -17.30
C PHE A 212 -17.09 -23.34 -17.78
N ILE A 213 -16.21 -23.82 -16.89
CA ILE A 213 -15.17 -24.78 -17.26
C ILE A 213 -15.82 -26.08 -17.76
N LYS A 214 -16.81 -26.63 -17.05
CA LYS A 214 -17.53 -27.85 -17.48
C LYS A 214 -18.12 -27.73 -18.88
N ASN A 215 -18.69 -26.57 -19.22
CA ASN A 215 -19.36 -26.37 -20.51
C ASN A 215 -18.40 -26.06 -21.66
N ASN A 216 -17.17 -25.59 -21.38
CA ASN A 216 -16.25 -25.11 -22.41
C ASN A 216 -14.96 -25.93 -22.52
N PHE A 217 -14.63 -26.72 -21.50
CA PHE A 217 -13.46 -27.57 -21.49
C PHE A 217 -13.74 -28.87 -22.24
N LYS A 218 -12.82 -29.26 -23.12
CA LYS A 218 -12.80 -30.58 -23.76
C LYS A 218 -11.50 -31.28 -23.38
N ASN A 219 -11.60 -32.46 -22.76
CA ASN A 219 -10.44 -33.27 -22.40
C ASN A 219 -9.91 -33.96 -23.67
N PRO A 220 -8.72 -33.58 -24.18
CA PRO A 220 -8.20 -34.18 -25.41
C PRO A 220 -7.65 -35.60 -25.20
N THR A 221 -7.31 -35.97 -23.96
CA THR A 221 -6.76 -37.29 -23.62
C THR A 221 -7.49 -37.86 -22.40
N PRO A 222 -8.71 -38.40 -22.56
CA PRO A 222 -9.57 -38.82 -21.43
C PRO A 222 -8.99 -39.92 -20.55
N ASP A 223 -8.12 -40.78 -21.10
CA ASP A 223 -7.51 -41.91 -20.39
C ASP A 223 -6.30 -41.50 -19.51
N ILE A 224 -5.84 -40.26 -19.64
CA ILE A 224 -4.73 -39.72 -18.83
C ILE A 224 -5.32 -38.98 -17.63
N HIS A 225 -5.09 -39.53 -16.45
CA HIS A 225 -5.54 -38.96 -15.20
C HIS A 225 -4.45 -38.18 -14.50
N GLY A 226 -4.78 -36.96 -14.08
CA GLY A 226 -3.84 -36.12 -13.37
C GLY A 226 -4.47 -34.81 -12.90
N LYS A 227 -3.65 -33.93 -12.35
CA LYS A 227 -4.09 -32.63 -11.85
C LYS A 227 -3.18 -31.51 -12.33
N VAL A 228 -3.77 -30.35 -12.55
CA VAL A 228 -3.04 -29.10 -12.83
C VAL A 228 -3.59 -28.01 -11.94
N LEU A 229 -2.69 -27.28 -11.29
CA LEU A 229 -3.00 -26.05 -10.60
C LEU A 229 -2.65 -24.89 -11.52
N TYR A 230 -3.67 -24.20 -12.04
CA TYR A 230 -3.48 -23.00 -12.82
C TYR A 230 -3.49 -21.77 -11.92
N GLU A 231 -2.71 -20.76 -12.28
CA GLU A 231 -2.79 -19.42 -11.71
C GLU A 231 -3.29 -18.46 -12.79
N ILE A 232 -4.25 -17.61 -12.41
CA ILE A 232 -4.76 -16.54 -13.24
C ILE A 232 -4.68 -15.21 -12.50
N ILE A 233 -4.52 -14.11 -13.25
CA ILE A 233 -4.66 -12.75 -12.71
C ILE A 233 -6.00 -12.19 -13.18
N ILE A 234 -6.91 -11.90 -12.27
CA ILE A 234 -8.09 -11.08 -12.56
C ILE A 234 -7.67 -9.63 -12.40
N ASP A 235 -7.70 -8.85 -13.48
CA ASP A 235 -7.25 -7.47 -13.45
C ASP A 235 -8.27 -6.52 -12.80
N THR A 236 -7.92 -5.24 -12.68
CA THR A 236 -8.79 -4.19 -12.08
C THR A 236 -10.06 -3.93 -12.89
N THR A 237 -10.12 -4.41 -14.13
CA THR A 237 -11.35 -4.36 -14.93
C THR A 237 -12.21 -5.61 -14.70
N GLY A 238 -11.67 -6.64 -14.05
CA GLY A 238 -12.31 -7.94 -13.84
C GLY A 238 -12.03 -8.94 -14.98
N LYS A 239 -11.13 -8.62 -15.91
CA LYS A 239 -10.77 -9.51 -17.01
C LYS A 239 -9.70 -10.50 -16.54
N VAL A 240 -9.82 -11.75 -16.99
CA VAL A 240 -8.76 -12.75 -16.80
C VAL A 240 -7.58 -12.41 -17.70
N THR A 241 -6.43 -12.23 -17.07
CA THR A 241 -5.13 -11.95 -17.67
C THR A 241 -4.11 -12.95 -17.12
N ASN A 242 -2.99 -13.10 -17.82
CA ASN A 242 -1.83 -13.91 -17.39
C ASN A 242 -2.20 -15.29 -16.78
N VAL A 243 -2.72 -16.17 -17.63
CA VAL A 243 -3.04 -17.56 -17.26
C VAL A 243 -1.79 -18.43 -17.43
N LYS A 244 -1.33 -19.05 -16.34
CA LYS A 244 -0.15 -19.92 -16.32
C LYS A 244 -0.39 -21.20 -15.52
N VAL A 245 0.50 -22.17 -15.71
CA VAL A 245 0.56 -23.36 -14.85
C VAL A 245 1.43 -23.02 -13.65
N LYS A 246 0.93 -23.29 -12.45
CA LYS A 246 1.73 -23.24 -11.21
C LYS A 246 2.39 -24.59 -10.98
N GLU A 247 1.60 -25.65 -10.96
CA GLU A 247 2.02 -27.03 -10.70
C GLU A 247 1.19 -28.00 -11.54
N SER A 248 1.76 -29.15 -11.90
CA SER A 248 1.06 -30.19 -12.65
C SER A 248 1.64 -31.57 -12.36
N GLU A 249 0.79 -32.58 -12.25
CA GLU A 249 1.18 -33.96 -11.94
C GLU A 249 0.31 -34.93 -12.75
N GLY A 250 0.94 -35.91 -13.42
CA GLY A 250 0.24 -36.98 -14.15
C GLY A 250 -0.53 -36.54 -15.40
N VAL A 251 -0.31 -35.34 -15.92
CA VAL A 251 -1.09 -34.78 -17.04
C VAL A 251 -0.32 -34.68 -18.35
N SER A 252 -1.05 -34.76 -19.47
CA SER A 252 -0.47 -34.56 -20.80
C SER A 252 -0.28 -33.07 -21.15
N LYS A 253 0.67 -32.78 -22.04
CA LYS A 253 0.86 -31.42 -22.59
C LYS A 253 -0.41 -30.88 -23.26
N GLN A 254 -1.22 -31.76 -23.86
CA GLN A 254 -2.48 -31.39 -24.52
C GLN A 254 -3.55 -30.98 -23.50
N GLN A 255 -3.65 -31.70 -22.38
CA GLN A 255 -4.53 -31.35 -21.25
C GLN A 255 -4.18 -29.99 -20.67
N ILE A 256 -2.89 -29.75 -20.43
CA ILE A 256 -2.39 -28.44 -19.97
C ILE A 256 -2.81 -27.33 -20.94
N LYS A 257 -2.54 -27.51 -22.25
CA LYS A 257 -2.87 -26.53 -23.28
C LYS A 257 -4.38 -26.28 -23.38
N SER A 258 -5.20 -27.31 -23.24
CA SER A 258 -6.67 -27.20 -23.26
C SER A 258 -7.19 -26.42 -22.04
N GLY A 259 -6.63 -26.66 -20.84
CA GLY A 259 -6.94 -25.90 -19.64
C GLY A 259 -6.56 -24.43 -19.78
N LEU A 260 -5.34 -24.11 -20.22
CA LEU A 260 -4.90 -22.74 -20.49
C LEU A 260 -5.84 -22.02 -21.48
N LYS A 261 -6.22 -22.68 -22.58
CA LYS A 261 -7.12 -22.11 -23.59
C LYS A 261 -8.52 -21.85 -23.03
N THR A 262 -9.01 -22.74 -22.17
CA THR A 262 -10.34 -22.60 -21.55
C THR A 262 -10.36 -21.47 -20.54
N LEU A 263 -9.37 -21.39 -19.65
CA LEU A 263 -9.32 -20.37 -18.61
C LEU A 263 -9.12 -18.95 -19.18
N LYS A 264 -8.40 -18.80 -20.30
CA LYS A 264 -8.30 -17.53 -21.04
C LYS A 264 -9.63 -17.00 -21.57
N LYS A 265 -10.66 -17.85 -21.68
CA LYS A 265 -11.99 -17.49 -22.16
C LYS A 265 -13.00 -17.21 -21.05
N LEU A 266 -12.58 -17.30 -19.78
CA LEU A 266 -13.46 -16.99 -18.66
C LEU A 266 -14.11 -15.61 -18.86
N PRO A 267 -15.42 -15.47 -18.58
CA PRO A 267 -16.09 -14.18 -18.67
C PRO A 267 -15.44 -13.14 -17.75
N ARG A 268 -15.70 -11.87 -18.05
CA ARG A 268 -15.33 -10.77 -17.16
C ARG A 268 -16.06 -10.90 -15.82
N PHE A 269 -15.35 -10.66 -14.73
CA PHE A 269 -15.88 -10.60 -13.36
C PHE A 269 -16.21 -9.15 -12.99
N ILE A 270 -17.02 -8.99 -11.95
CA ILE A 270 -16.99 -7.77 -11.15
C ILE A 270 -15.64 -7.81 -10.39
N PRO A 271 -14.80 -6.76 -10.49
CA PRO A 271 -13.49 -6.73 -9.85
C PRO A 271 -13.55 -7.00 -8.34
N ALA A 272 -12.45 -7.49 -7.78
CA ALA A 272 -12.24 -7.40 -6.34
C ALA A 272 -11.91 -5.97 -5.96
N TYR A 273 -12.20 -5.60 -4.72
CA TYR A 273 -11.93 -4.26 -4.20
C TYR A 273 -11.18 -4.30 -2.87
N SER A 274 -10.29 -3.33 -2.70
CA SER A 274 -9.69 -2.97 -1.41
C SER A 274 -10.20 -1.57 -1.06
N GLY A 275 -11.10 -1.47 -0.09
CA GLY A 275 -11.99 -0.32 0.06
C GLY A 275 -12.88 -0.20 -1.19
N ASP A 276 -12.90 0.97 -1.80
CA ASP A 276 -13.63 1.21 -3.05
C ASP A 276 -12.78 1.13 -4.33
N LYS A 277 -11.50 0.74 -4.26
CA LYS A 277 -10.73 0.62 -5.51
C LYS A 277 -10.55 -0.80 -5.99
N PRO A 278 -10.67 -1.01 -7.32
CA PRO A 278 -10.52 -2.32 -7.90
C PRO A 278 -9.05 -2.76 -7.83
N VAL A 279 -8.82 -4.00 -7.39
CA VAL A 279 -7.48 -4.57 -7.22
C VAL A 279 -7.29 -5.81 -8.09
N ARG A 280 -6.03 -6.10 -8.44
CA ARG A 280 -5.68 -7.33 -9.14
C ARG A 280 -5.70 -8.50 -8.17
N VAL A 281 -6.24 -9.63 -8.61
CA VAL A 281 -6.31 -10.85 -7.79
C VAL A 281 -5.55 -11.96 -8.47
N LEU A 282 -4.60 -12.56 -7.75
CA LEU A 282 -4.04 -13.85 -8.11
C LEU A 282 -4.98 -14.95 -7.60
N PHE A 283 -5.52 -15.75 -8.53
CA PHE A 283 -6.47 -16.80 -8.22
C PHE A 283 -5.99 -18.14 -8.76
N SER A 284 -6.02 -19.17 -7.90
CA SER A 284 -5.58 -20.52 -8.25
C SER A 284 -6.77 -21.41 -8.57
N ILE A 285 -6.71 -22.13 -9.70
CA ILE A 285 -7.77 -23.04 -10.14
C ILE A 285 -7.17 -24.44 -10.34
N PRO A 286 -7.45 -25.40 -9.44
CA PRO A 286 -7.11 -26.79 -9.67
C PRO A 286 -8.11 -27.43 -10.64
N LEU A 287 -7.59 -28.11 -11.67
CA LEU A 287 -8.34 -28.99 -12.55
C LEU A 287 -7.79 -30.40 -12.44
N THR A 288 -8.69 -31.34 -12.24
CA THR A 288 -8.42 -32.78 -12.31
C THR A 288 -8.98 -33.29 -13.63
N PHE A 289 -8.19 -34.12 -14.31
CA PHE A 289 -8.48 -34.68 -15.64
C PHE A 289 -8.84 -36.16 -15.53
#